data_AF-A0A8S3WZ99-F1
#
_entry.id   AF-A0A8S3WZ99-F1
#
_cell.length_a   1.000
_cell.length_b   1.000
_cell.length_c   1.000
_cell.angle_alpha   90.00
_cell.angle_beta   90.00
_cell.angle_gamma   90.00
#
_symmetry.space_group_name_H-M   'P 1'
#
loop_
_entity.id
_entity.type
_entity.pdbx_description
1 polymer ?
#
loop_
_entity_poly.entity_id
_entity_poly.type
_entity_poly.pdbx_seq_one_letter_code
_entity_poly.pdbx_strand_id
1 'polypeptide(L)'
;MKKELLENTWSPSATYDFAEDAKHLKRKFNYSWLETYSPWLAYSRHQKGAFCKYCTLFPPNPNSFRGVLGSFIIRPFCKFKDIHEHCKKHMETHFHKMALEAAKSFLGSVPVDLQLNKYSRGIIEENRKIITSIISCITFCGSHDLALRGKHYGEGILEDLYKLRIDAGDLVLKKHIEHGKKNASYRSIAIQNEIIAICGDVIKADIVKKVKEAEAYSVLADETADISGTEQLSIGLRYFDEEANEVQEMFVGFVELKGLDAKSIAYCIDEFLTKEDLNPADKCVGFGFDGCSTMSVKDGGVQAILRKKIYQSTVLSLLVP
;
A
#
# COMPACT_ATOMS: atom_id res chain seq x y z
N MET A 1 19.31 19.97 5.95
CA MET A 1 20.26 21.05 6.27
C MET A 1 21.64 20.56 6.75
N LYS A 2 21.84 19.99 7.95
CA LYS A 2 23.22 19.57 8.38
C LYS A 2 23.87 18.51 7.48
N LYS A 3 23.11 17.50 7.03
CA LYS A 3 23.60 16.43 6.12
C LYS A 3 24.09 17.02 4.80
N GLU A 4 23.25 17.83 4.17
CA GLU A 4 23.56 18.56 2.93
C GLU A 4 24.78 19.47 3.07
N LEU A 5 24.92 20.19 4.20
CA LEU A 5 26.10 21.03 4.44
C LEU A 5 27.39 20.24 4.66
N LEU A 6 27.31 18.97 5.10
CA LEU A 6 28.47 18.08 5.25
C LEU A 6 28.88 17.41 3.93
N GLU A 7 27.89 16.98 3.14
CA GLU A 7 28.07 16.26 1.88
C GLU A 7 28.34 17.21 0.70
N ASN A 8 27.66 18.35 0.65
CA ASN A 8 27.69 19.33 -0.43
C ASN A 8 28.27 20.68 0.02
N THR A 9 29.27 20.67 0.91
CA THR A 9 29.96 21.91 1.28
C THR A 9 30.55 22.56 0.03
N TRP A 10 30.17 23.81 -0.25
CA TRP A 10 30.78 24.54 -1.37
C TRP A 10 32.30 24.59 -1.22
N SER A 11 33.00 24.23 -2.29
CA SER A 11 34.46 24.31 -2.39
C SER A 11 34.82 25.16 -3.61
N PRO A 12 35.73 26.15 -3.48
CA PRO A 12 36.23 26.91 -4.62
C PRO A 12 36.90 25.99 -5.65
N SER A 13 36.98 26.42 -6.91
CA SER A 13 37.76 25.68 -7.92
C SER A 13 39.27 25.83 -7.67
N ALA A 14 40.09 24.93 -8.21
CA ALA A 14 41.55 25.07 -8.16
C ALA A 14 42.06 26.36 -8.81
N THR A 15 41.30 26.91 -9.76
CA THR A 15 41.56 28.17 -10.47
C THR A 15 40.98 29.40 -9.78
N TYR A 16 40.40 29.25 -8.59
CA TYR A 16 39.72 30.34 -7.89
C TYR A 16 40.69 31.43 -7.46
N ASP A 17 40.39 32.67 -7.84
CA ASP A 17 41.22 33.83 -7.52
C ASP A 17 40.95 34.36 -6.09
N PHE A 18 41.65 33.78 -5.11
CA PHE A 18 41.62 34.25 -3.73
C PHE A 18 42.20 35.65 -3.55
N ALA A 19 43.02 36.14 -4.49
CA ALA A 19 43.62 37.47 -4.41
C ALA A 19 42.57 38.55 -4.69
N GLU A 20 41.78 38.34 -5.72
CA GLU A 20 40.65 39.18 -6.08
C GLU A 20 39.50 39.05 -5.08
N ASP A 21 39.21 37.84 -4.61
CA ASP A 21 38.09 37.59 -3.68
C ASP A 21 38.29 38.29 -2.32
N ALA A 22 39.53 38.38 -1.83
CA ALA A 22 39.84 38.90 -0.49
C ALA A 22 40.87 40.04 -0.54
N LYS A 23 40.68 41.06 -1.40
CA LYS A 23 41.63 42.18 -1.62
C LYS A 23 42.20 42.80 -0.35
N HIS A 24 41.35 43.00 0.66
CA HIS A 24 41.71 43.63 1.94
C HIS A 24 42.68 42.80 2.80
N LEU A 25 42.83 41.49 2.55
CA LEU A 25 43.78 40.66 3.30
C LEU A 25 45.19 40.74 2.72
N LYS A 26 46.19 40.99 3.57
CA LYS A 26 47.61 41.04 3.15
C LYS A 26 48.13 39.70 2.62
N ARG A 27 47.59 38.58 3.12
CA ARG A 27 47.91 37.22 2.65
C ARG A 27 46.61 36.54 2.22
N LYS A 28 46.68 35.71 1.18
CA LYS A 28 45.50 35.07 0.59
C LYS A 28 45.43 33.60 1.01
N PHE A 29 44.23 33.06 0.96
CA PHE A 29 44.01 31.64 1.16
C PHE A 29 44.64 30.86 0.00
N ASN A 30 45.21 29.68 0.27
CA ASN A 30 45.75 28.80 -0.76
C ASN A 30 44.86 27.57 -0.93
N TYR A 31 44.46 27.29 -2.16
CA TYR A 31 43.64 26.13 -2.52
C TYR A 31 44.20 24.81 -1.97
N SER A 32 45.51 24.61 -2.01
CA SER A 32 46.16 23.35 -1.58
C SER A 32 45.90 23.00 -0.10
N TRP A 33 45.52 23.99 0.72
CA TRP A 33 45.15 23.75 2.11
C TRP A 33 43.81 23.00 2.25
N LEU A 34 42.88 23.16 1.30
CA LEU A 34 41.62 22.40 1.30
C LEU A 34 41.89 20.91 1.09
N GLU A 35 42.85 20.58 0.22
CA GLU A 35 43.27 19.20 -0.01
C GLU A 35 44.05 18.67 1.20
N THR A 36 45.01 19.43 1.70
CA THR A 36 45.88 19.05 2.83
C THR A 36 45.08 18.77 4.11
N TYR A 37 44.05 19.58 4.37
CA TYR A 37 43.21 19.50 5.58
C TYR A 37 41.80 19.00 5.29
N SER A 38 41.64 18.29 4.17
CA SER A 38 40.43 17.54 3.87
C SER A 38 40.23 16.47 4.95
N PRO A 39 38.98 16.18 5.36
CA PRO A 39 37.72 16.74 4.85
C PRO A 39 37.18 17.95 5.63
N TRP A 40 37.88 18.47 6.63
CA TRP A 40 37.28 19.39 7.61
C TRP A 40 37.43 20.88 7.27
N LEU A 41 38.52 21.27 6.60
CA LEU A 41 38.79 22.67 6.29
C LEU A 41 37.92 23.14 5.11
N ALA A 42 37.21 24.24 5.31
CA ALA A 42 36.38 24.87 4.27
C ALA A 42 36.68 26.36 4.20
N TYR A 43 36.58 26.94 2.99
CA TYR A 43 36.72 28.38 2.78
C TYR A 43 35.33 29.02 2.64
N SER A 44 35.08 30.12 3.35
CA SER A 44 33.85 30.89 3.19
C SER A 44 34.09 32.05 2.24
N ARG A 45 33.47 32.01 1.05
CA ARG A 45 33.46 33.14 0.11
C ARG A 45 32.83 34.40 0.70
N HIS A 46 31.90 34.28 1.65
CA HIS A 46 31.24 35.45 2.24
C HIS A 46 32.12 36.10 3.30
N GLN A 47 32.76 35.29 4.15
CA GLN A 47 33.57 35.77 5.27
C GLN A 47 35.08 35.82 4.97
N LYS A 48 35.48 35.47 3.75
CA LYS A 48 36.85 35.55 3.22
C LYS A 48 37.90 34.86 4.08
N GLY A 49 37.56 33.70 4.65
CA GLY A 49 38.51 32.94 5.45
C GLY A 49 38.06 31.54 5.79
N ALA A 50 38.90 30.85 6.57
CA ALA A 50 38.81 29.41 6.77
C ALA A 50 37.94 29.04 7.98
N PHE A 51 37.13 28.00 7.81
CA PHE A 51 36.28 27.38 8.82
C PHE A 51 36.53 25.89 8.90
N CYS A 52 36.14 25.29 10.03
CA CYS A 52 36.04 23.85 10.18
C CYS A 52 34.57 23.44 10.10
N LYS A 53 34.21 22.72 9.04
CA LYS A 53 32.80 22.39 8.77
C LYS A 53 32.17 21.55 9.88
N TYR A 54 32.92 20.63 10.48
CA TYR A 54 32.42 19.80 11.59
C TYR A 54 32.16 20.65 12.83
N CYS A 55 33.14 21.45 13.21
CA CYS A 55 33.07 22.33 14.38
C CYS A 55 31.97 23.40 14.28
N THR A 56 31.73 23.95 13.09
CA THR A 56 30.66 24.92 12.86
C THR A 56 29.27 24.28 12.91
N LEU A 57 29.12 23.03 12.44
CA LEU A 57 27.83 22.32 12.43
C LEU A 57 27.51 21.59 13.74
N PHE A 58 28.53 21.23 14.51
CA PHE A 58 28.43 20.57 15.81
C PHE A 58 29.20 21.38 16.86
N PRO A 59 28.75 22.62 17.16
CA PRO A 59 29.39 23.46 18.17
C PRO A 59 29.28 22.81 19.56
N PRO A 60 30.24 23.07 20.46
CA PRO A 60 30.20 22.52 21.80
C PRO A 60 29.11 23.20 22.60
N ASN A 61 28.59 22.50 23.61
CA ASN A 61 27.66 23.10 24.56
C ASN A 61 28.36 24.27 25.28
N PRO A 62 27.80 25.49 25.27
CA PRO A 62 28.37 26.66 25.94
C PRO A 62 28.66 26.41 27.42
N ASN A 63 27.90 25.54 28.07
CA ASN A 63 28.02 25.24 29.49
C ASN A 63 29.13 24.22 29.82
N SER A 64 29.65 23.50 28.83
CA SER A 64 30.64 22.43 29.04
C SER A 64 32.08 22.88 28.86
N PHE A 65 32.32 24.08 28.29
CA PHE A 65 33.67 24.56 28.01
C PHE A 65 33.83 26.04 28.40
N ARG A 66 34.72 26.33 29.36
CA ARG A 66 35.16 27.69 29.65
C ARG A 66 36.25 28.10 28.65
N GLY A 67 35.88 28.90 27.66
CA GLY A 67 36.83 29.44 26.67
C GLY A 67 36.11 30.10 25.48
N VAL A 68 36.78 31.04 24.80
CA VAL A 68 36.25 31.65 23.58
C VAL A 68 36.24 30.59 22.48
N LEU A 69 35.07 30.26 21.94
CA LEU A 69 34.94 29.50 20.70
C LEU A 69 35.66 30.28 19.59
N GLY A 70 36.88 29.83 19.29
CA GLY A 70 37.89 30.61 18.57
C GLY A 70 37.69 30.71 17.06
N SER A 71 38.77 31.11 16.40
CA SER A 71 38.93 31.06 14.94
C SER A 71 38.68 29.66 14.38
N PHE A 72 38.16 29.57 13.15
CA PHE A 72 37.63 28.37 12.46
C PHE A 72 36.20 27.97 12.81
N ILE A 73 35.57 28.53 13.85
CA ILE A 73 34.23 28.11 14.31
C ILE A 73 33.25 29.26 14.21
N ILE A 74 33.40 30.28 15.08
CA ILE A 74 32.55 31.47 15.11
C ILE A 74 33.07 32.52 14.12
N ARG A 75 34.39 32.66 14.06
CA ARG A 75 35.07 33.62 13.18
C ARG A 75 35.95 32.89 12.16
N PRO A 76 36.05 33.42 10.93
CA PRO A 76 36.95 32.86 9.94
C PRO A 76 38.39 32.99 10.44
N PHE A 77 39.20 31.97 10.19
CA PHE A 77 40.64 32.08 10.36
C PHE A 77 41.24 32.77 9.13
N CYS A 78 41.89 33.93 9.35
CA CYS A 78 42.51 34.74 8.29
C CYS A 78 44.02 34.95 8.50
N LYS A 79 44.62 34.42 9.58
CA LYS A 79 46.06 34.53 9.86
C LYS A 79 46.86 33.49 9.08
N PHE A 80 46.82 33.58 7.75
CA PHE A 80 47.35 32.55 6.85
C PHE A 80 48.87 32.33 6.91
N LYS A 81 49.63 33.24 7.56
CA LYS A 81 51.06 33.03 7.81
C LYS A 81 51.31 31.76 8.63
N ASP A 82 50.46 31.49 9.61
CA ASP A 82 50.66 30.46 10.61
C ASP A 82 49.58 29.36 10.50
N ILE A 83 49.00 29.20 9.30
CA ILE A 83 47.85 28.31 9.10
C ILE A 83 48.18 26.86 9.44
N HIS A 84 49.37 26.38 9.06
CA HIS A 84 49.75 24.99 9.31
C HIS A 84 49.85 24.67 10.80
N GLU A 85 50.40 25.60 11.60
CA GLU A 85 50.48 25.47 13.05
C GLU A 85 49.09 25.46 13.69
N HIS A 86 48.22 26.38 13.26
CA HIS A 86 46.87 26.50 13.81
C HIS A 86 45.95 25.35 13.39
N CYS A 87 46.08 24.83 12.16
CA CYS A 87 45.35 23.65 11.72
C CYS A 87 45.79 22.40 12.51
N LYS A 88 47.09 22.22 12.76
CA LYS A 88 47.59 21.12 13.62
C LYS A 88 47.04 21.22 15.03
N LYS A 89 47.17 22.38 15.67
CA LYS A 89 46.60 22.64 17.00
C LYS A 89 45.09 22.42 17.02
N HIS A 90 44.36 22.86 15.99
CA HIS A 90 42.91 22.68 15.88
C HIS A 90 42.51 21.20 15.89
N MET A 91 43.16 20.38 15.06
CA MET A 91 42.88 18.94 14.97
C MET A 91 43.15 18.19 16.29
N GLU A 92 44.12 18.67 17.06
CA GLU A 92 44.46 18.09 18.37
C GLU A 92 43.45 18.44 19.47
N THR A 93 42.68 19.52 19.30
CA THR A 93 41.70 19.95 20.30
C THR A 93 40.65 18.88 20.56
N HIS A 94 40.29 18.70 21.84
CA HIS A 94 39.23 17.80 22.27
C HIS A 94 37.91 18.11 21.53
N PHE A 95 37.62 19.39 21.32
CA PHE A 95 36.40 19.82 20.65
C PHE A 95 36.33 19.36 19.19
N HIS A 96 37.42 19.49 18.41
CA HIS A 96 37.43 19.02 17.04
C HIS A 96 37.15 17.52 16.96
N LYS A 97 37.75 16.72 17.86
CA LYS A 97 37.53 15.28 17.94
C LYS A 97 36.07 14.94 18.25
N MET A 98 35.47 15.61 19.23
CA MET A 98 34.03 15.45 19.54
C MET A 98 33.12 15.84 18.37
N ALA A 99 33.39 16.97 17.72
CA ALA A 99 32.58 17.43 16.58
C ALA A 99 32.69 16.48 15.39
N LEU A 100 33.87 15.89 15.16
CA LEU A 100 34.10 14.87 14.14
C LEU A 100 33.33 13.59 14.45
N GLU A 101 33.37 13.11 15.70
CA GLU A 101 32.60 11.94 16.14
C GLU A 101 31.09 12.17 16.02
N ALA A 102 30.60 13.34 16.44
CA ALA A 102 29.21 13.73 16.28
C ALA A 102 28.79 13.76 14.80
N ALA A 103 29.64 14.30 13.91
CA ALA A 103 29.39 14.31 12.47
C ALA A 103 29.36 12.89 11.87
N LYS A 104 30.29 12.01 12.28
CA LYS A 104 30.30 10.60 11.85
C LYS A 104 29.05 9.85 12.32
N SER A 105 28.66 10.03 13.59
CA SER A 105 27.44 9.45 14.15
C SER A 105 26.18 9.98 13.45
N PHE A 106 26.15 11.27 13.12
CA PHE A 106 25.05 11.89 12.39
C PHE A 106 24.93 11.39 10.94
N LEU A 107 26.05 11.13 10.26
CA LEU A 107 26.05 10.56 8.89
C LEU A 107 25.80 9.04 8.89
N GLY A 108 26.20 8.33 9.95
CA GLY A 108 25.99 6.89 10.11
C GLY A 108 24.64 6.50 10.71
N SER A 109 23.90 7.43 11.31
CA SER A 109 22.57 7.16 11.86
C SER A 109 21.53 7.12 10.73
N VAL A 110 20.81 5.99 10.66
CA VAL A 110 19.66 5.87 9.75
C VAL A 110 18.59 6.85 10.24
N PRO A 111 18.08 7.74 9.37
CA PRO A 111 17.01 8.66 9.71
C PRO A 111 15.82 7.96 10.40
N VAL A 112 15.28 8.58 11.45
CA VAL A 112 14.23 7.99 12.32
C VAL A 112 12.96 7.66 11.52
N ASP A 113 12.64 8.45 10.51
CA ASP A 113 11.57 8.21 9.53
C ASP A 113 11.77 6.89 8.76
N LEU A 114 13.00 6.58 8.34
CA LEU A 114 13.30 5.30 7.68
C LEU A 114 13.22 4.11 8.64
N GLN A 115 13.58 4.31 9.91
CA GLN A 115 13.43 3.28 10.95
C GLN A 115 11.96 3.00 11.29
N LEU A 116 11.15 4.04 11.47
CA LEU A 116 9.70 3.94 11.67
C LEU A 116 9.04 3.26 10.46
N ASN A 117 9.42 3.64 9.24
CA ASN A 117 8.91 3.01 8.02
C ASN A 117 9.29 1.53 7.90
N LYS A 118 10.47 1.12 8.40
CA LYS A 118 10.88 -0.29 8.41
C LYS A 118 10.10 -1.09 9.45
N TYR A 119 9.92 -0.54 10.65
CA TYR A 119 9.14 -1.15 11.72
C TYR A 119 7.67 -1.34 11.33
N SER A 120 7.04 -0.29 10.78
CA SER A 120 5.67 -0.35 10.28
C SER A 120 5.49 -1.40 9.19
N ARG A 121 6.45 -1.51 8.25
CA ARG A 121 6.44 -2.56 7.22
C ARG A 121 6.48 -3.96 7.82
N GLY A 122 7.33 -4.18 8.83
CA GLY A 122 7.40 -5.47 9.53
C GLY A 122 6.08 -5.88 10.17
N ILE A 123 5.38 -4.94 10.82
CA ILE A 123 4.05 -5.19 11.39
C ILE A 123 3.02 -5.53 10.31
N ILE A 124 3.01 -4.78 9.20
CA ILE A 124 2.09 -5.05 8.09
C ILE A 124 2.32 -6.45 7.54
N GLU A 125 3.57 -6.86 7.39
CA GLU A 125 3.92 -8.17 6.86
C GLU A 125 3.55 -9.31 7.82
N GLU A 126 3.73 -9.12 9.13
CA GLU A 126 3.27 -10.06 10.16
C GLU A 126 1.72 -10.17 10.16
N ASN A 127 1.02 -9.04 10.14
CA ASN A 127 -0.44 -9.01 10.07
C ASN A 127 -0.99 -9.69 8.81
N ARG A 128 -0.33 -9.50 7.66
CA ARG A 128 -0.71 -10.19 6.42
C ARG A 128 -0.62 -11.70 6.58
N LYS A 129 0.45 -12.22 7.18
CA LYS A 129 0.61 -13.67 7.42
C LYS A 129 -0.49 -14.21 8.33
N ILE A 130 -0.85 -13.47 9.39
CA ILE A 130 -1.95 -13.83 10.30
C ILE A 130 -3.28 -13.90 9.53
N ILE A 131 -3.61 -12.84 8.80
CA ILE A 131 -4.86 -12.75 8.03
C ILE A 131 -4.93 -13.83 6.96
N THR A 132 -3.83 -14.12 6.26
CA THR A 132 -3.76 -15.22 5.28
C THR A 132 -4.10 -16.57 5.92
N SER A 133 -3.56 -16.87 7.11
CA SER A 133 -3.93 -18.10 7.83
C SER A 133 -5.42 -18.14 8.14
N ILE A 134 -6.00 -17.03 8.61
CA ILE A 134 -7.42 -16.96 8.98
C ILE A 134 -8.32 -17.13 7.76
N ILE A 135 -8.04 -16.41 6.67
CA ILE A 135 -8.75 -16.52 5.39
C ILE A 135 -8.71 -17.96 4.88
N SER A 136 -7.58 -18.65 5.01
CA SER A 136 -7.47 -20.05 4.58
C SER A 136 -8.43 -20.99 5.33
N CYS A 137 -8.69 -20.76 6.63
CA CYS A 137 -9.69 -21.54 7.36
C CYS A 137 -11.12 -21.19 6.93
N ILE A 138 -11.40 -19.90 6.73
CA ILE A 138 -12.73 -19.43 6.30
C ILE A 138 -13.08 -19.98 4.92
N THR A 139 -12.14 -19.90 3.98
CA THR A 139 -12.28 -20.46 2.63
C THR A 139 -12.37 -21.98 2.63
N PHE A 140 -11.63 -22.67 3.51
CA PHE A 140 -11.80 -24.11 3.72
C PHE A 140 -13.23 -24.44 4.17
N CYS A 141 -13.77 -23.73 5.16
CA CYS A 141 -15.14 -23.93 5.58
C CYS A 141 -16.14 -23.68 4.44
N GLY A 142 -15.98 -22.56 3.72
CA GLY A 142 -16.87 -22.20 2.62
C GLY A 142 -16.83 -23.18 1.43
N SER A 143 -15.67 -23.78 1.14
CA SER A 143 -15.52 -24.75 0.05
C SER A 143 -16.01 -26.16 0.38
N HIS A 144 -16.28 -26.45 1.66
CA HIS A 144 -16.72 -27.75 2.14
C HIS A 144 -18.12 -27.69 2.78
N ASP A 145 -18.86 -26.60 2.57
CA ASP A 145 -20.19 -26.35 3.15
C ASP A 145 -20.23 -26.50 4.68
N LEU A 146 -19.13 -26.13 5.34
CA LEU A 146 -18.99 -26.25 6.79
C LEU A 146 -19.44 -24.97 7.48
N ALA A 147 -20.29 -25.11 8.48
CA ALA A 147 -20.66 -23.99 9.34
C ALA A 147 -19.42 -23.49 10.11
N LEU A 148 -19.06 -22.22 9.92
CA LEU A 148 -17.90 -21.63 10.62
C LEU A 148 -18.12 -21.60 12.15
N ARG A 149 -19.37 -21.45 12.60
CA ARG A 149 -19.74 -21.13 13.98
C ARG A 149 -20.61 -22.22 14.59
N GLY A 150 -20.42 -22.44 15.89
CA GLY A 150 -21.32 -23.20 16.75
C GLY A 150 -22.37 -22.30 17.41
N LYS A 151 -23.16 -22.89 18.33
CA LYS A 151 -24.22 -22.15 19.05
C LYS A 151 -23.65 -21.21 20.12
N HIS A 152 -22.50 -21.53 20.72
CA HIS A 152 -21.86 -20.69 21.72
C HIS A 152 -20.54 -20.09 21.24
N TYR A 153 -20.08 -19.04 21.94
CA TYR A 153 -18.82 -18.36 21.63
C TYR A 153 -17.63 -19.28 21.87
N GLY A 154 -16.75 -19.42 20.88
CA GLY A 154 -15.60 -20.33 20.95
C GLY A 154 -15.93 -21.78 20.56
N GLU A 155 -17.17 -22.04 20.15
CA GLU A 155 -17.58 -23.29 19.51
C GLU A 155 -17.73 -23.06 18.01
N GLY A 156 -17.36 -24.06 17.22
CA GLY A 156 -17.49 -24.03 15.77
C GLY A 156 -16.26 -24.54 15.05
N ILE A 157 -16.47 -24.97 13.81
CA ILE A 157 -15.44 -25.60 12.99
C ILE A 157 -14.25 -24.66 12.76
N LEU A 158 -14.49 -23.34 12.70
CA LEU A 158 -13.41 -22.37 12.51
C LEU A 158 -12.39 -22.37 13.66
N GLU A 159 -12.86 -22.50 14.90
CA GLU A 159 -11.98 -22.55 16.08
C GLU A 159 -11.21 -23.87 16.14
N ASP A 160 -11.83 -24.98 15.76
CA ASP A 160 -11.17 -26.27 15.69
C ASP A 160 -10.13 -26.32 14.55
N LEU A 161 -10.39 -25.65 13.42
CA LEU A 161 -9.41 -25.47 12.35
C LEU A 161 -8.22 -24.63 12.80
N TYR A 162 -8.43 -23.59 13.62
CA TYR A 162 -7.31 -22.84 14.18
C TYR A 162 -6.42 -23.72 15.06
N LYS A 163 -7.01 -24.53 15.94
CA LYS A 163 -6.27 -25.50 16.76
C LYS A 163 -5.50 -26.49 15.87
N LEU A 164 -6.17 -27.07 14.88
CA LEU A 164 -5.56 -28.01 13.94
C LEU A 164 -4.36 -27.40 13.21
N ARG A 165 -4.47 -26.15 12.74
CA ARG A 165 -3.36 -25.44 12.08
C ARG A 165 -2.20 -25.16 13.04
N ILE A 166 -2.51 -24.77 14.27
CA ILE A 166 -1.49 -24.55 15.30
C ILE A 166 -0.74 -25.85 15.59
N ASP A 167 -1.45 -26.96 15.74
CA ASP A 167 -0.88 -28.28 15.98
C ASP A 167 -0.06 -28.77 14.77
N ALA A 168 -0.47 -28.39 13.55
CA ALA A 168 0.26 -28.62 12.32
C ALA A 168 1.47 -27.67 12.11
N GLY A 169 1.74 -26.76 13.05
CA GLY A 169 2.95 -25.92 13.05
C GLY A 169 2.76 -24.47 12.61
N ASP A 170 1.52 -23.95 12.55
CA ASP A 170 1.27 -22.53 12.28
C ASP A 170 1.61 -21.64 13.49
N LEU A 171 2.90 -21.38 13.68
CA LEU A 171 3.43 -20.58 14.79
C LEU A 171 2.96 -19.12 14.74
N VAL A 172 2.65 -18.60 13.56
CA VAL A 172 2.16 -17.23 13.38
C VAL A 172 0.76 -17.11 13.95
N LEU A 173 -0.14 -18.03 13.58
CA LEU A 173 -1.49 -18.10 14.12
C LEU A 173 -1.45 -18.37 15.64
N LYS A 174 -0.58 -19.26 16.10
CA LYS A 174 -0.39 -19.54 17.53
C LYS A 174 -0.05 -18.28 18.32
N LYS A 175 1.00 -17.56 17.90
CA LYS A 175 1.43 -16.32 18.56
C LYS A 175 0.32 -15.28 18.58
N HIS A 176 -0.43 -15.16 17.49
CA HIS A 176 -1.57 -14.25 17.40
C HIS A 176 -2.72 -14.62 18.35
N ILE A 177 -3.09 -15.89 18.43
CA ILE A 177 -4.19 -16.33 19.30
C ILE A 177 -3.81 -16.22 20.79
N GLU A 178 -2.57 -16.56 21.15
CA GLU A 178 -2.10 -16.56 22.54
C GLU A 178 -1.73 -15.15 23.06
N HIS A 179 -1.07 -14.34 22.22
CA HIS A 179 -0.44 -13.08 22.63
C HIS A 179 -0.94 -11.86 21.84
N GLY A 180 -1.84 -12.06 20.88
CA GLY A 180 -2.39 -10.98 20.06
C GLY A 180 -3.23 -10.00 20.86
N LYS A 181 -3.34 -8.77 20.34
CA LYS A 181 -4.18 -7.75 20.96
C LYS A 181 -5.65 -8.16 20.85
N LYS A 182 -6.39 -8.10 21.96
CA LYS A 182 -7.81 -8.52 22.02
C LYS A 182 -8.71 -7.76 21.04
N ASN A 183 -8.39 -6.50 20.71
CA ASN A 183 -9.13 -5.69 19.75
C ASN A 183 -8.83 -6.03 18.27
N ALA A 184 -7.85 -6.90 18.01
CA ALA A 184 -7.48 -7.35 16.67
C ALA A 184 -7.44 -8.88 16.62
N SER A 185 -8.30 -9.58 17.38
CA SER A 185 -8.31 -11.03 17.39
C SER A 185 -8.74 -11.62 16.05
N TYR A 186 -9.50 -10.87 15.24
CA TYR A 186 -10.15 -11.29 14.00
C TYR A 186 -11.10 -12.48 14.16
N ARG A 187 -11.55 -12.73 15.39
CA ARG A 187 -12.43 -13.85 15.75
C ARG A 187 -13.89 -13.44 15.95
N SER A 188 -14.18 -12.14 15.96
CA SER A 188 -15.56 -11.67 16.14
C SER A 188 -16.45 -12.02 14.94
N ILE A 189 -17.74 -12.17 15.21
CA ILE A 189 -18.77 -12.42 14.20
C ILE A 189 -18.72 -11.36 13.09
N ALA A 190 -18.60 -10.09 13.46
CA ALA A 190 -18.53 -8.99 12.52
C ALA A 190 -17.35 -9.11 11.56
N ILE A 191 -16.15 -9.40 12.09
CA ILE A 191 -14.94 -9.53 11.27
C ILE A 191 -15.02 -10.77 10.38
N GLN A 192 -15.52 -11.89 10.89
CA GLN A 192 -15.69 -13.09 10.07
C GLN A 192 -16.66 -12.84 8.90
N ASN A 193 -17.78 -12.14 9.13
CA ASN A 193 -18.71 -11.77 8.06
C ASN A 193 -18.06 -10.81 7.04
N GLU A 194 -17.26 -9.86 7.51
CA GLU A 194 -16.49 -8.95 6.64
C GLU A 194 -15.52 -9.72 5.76
N ILE A 195 -14.77 -10.68 6.32
CA ILE A 195 -13.85 -11.52 5.54
C ILE A 195 -14.62 -12.36 4.51
N ILE A 196 -15.75 -12.95 4.89
CA ILE A 196 -16.60 -13.72 3.97
C ILE A 196 -17.08 -12.84 2.82
N ALA A 197 -17.55 -11.64 3.11
CA ALA A 197 -18.00 -10.69 2.09
C ALA A 197 -16.86 -10.32 1.13
N ILE A 198 -15.67 -10.01 1.65
CA ILE A 198 -14.49 -9.71 0.84
C ILE A 198 -14.10 -10.91 -0.04
N CYS A 199 -14.11 -12.13 0.51
CA CYS A 199 -13.86 -13.33 -0.29
C CYS A 199 -14.89 -13.48 -1.42
N GLY A 200 -16.17 -13.26 -1.12
CA GLY A 200 -17.24 -13.28 -2.13
C GLY A 200 -17.04 -12.23 -3.22
N ASP A 201 -16.66 -11.01 -2.85
CA ASP A 201 -16.38 -9.93 -3.81
C ASP A 201 -15.19 -10.24 -4.71
N VAL A 202 -14.11 -10.83 -4.16
CA VAL A 202 -12.93 -11.25 -4.94
C VAL A 202 -13.29 -12.36 -5.93
N ILE A 203 -14.04 -13.37 -5.48
CA ILE A 203 -14.49 -14.49 -6.35
C ILE A 203 -15.40 -13.96 -7.46
N LYS A 204 -16.38 -13.10 -7.12
CA LYS A 204 -17.28 -12.49 -8.08
C LYS A 204 -16.52 -11.64 -9.11
N ALA A 205 -15.55 -10.84 -8.67
CA ALA A 205 -14.73 -10.03 -9.57
C ALA A 205 -13.95 -10.89 -10.57
N ASP A 206 -13.43 -12.04 -10.13
CA ASP A 206 -12.74 -12.99 -11.02
C ASP A 206 -13.69 -13.61 -12.05
N ILE A 207 -14.88 -14.05 -11.61
CA ILE A 207 -15.93 -14.56 -12.51
C ILE A 207 -16.34 -13.49 -13.54
N VAL A 208 -16.61 -12.26 -13.09
CA VAL A 208 -16.99 -11.15 -13.97
C VAL A 208 -15.89 -10.83 -14.98
N LYS A 209 -14.62 -10.88 -14.56
CA LYS A 209 -13.48 -10.71 -15.46
C LYS A 209 -13.48 -11.78 -16.56
N LYS A 210 -13.61 -13.06 -16.20
CA LYS A 210 -13.67 -14.17 -17.18
C LYS A 210 -14.84 -14.03 -18.14
N VAL A 211 -16.01 -13.61 -17.65
CA VAL A 211 -17.20 -13.34 -18.48
C VAL A 211 -16.96 -12.22 -19.49
N LYS A 212 -16.22 -11.16 -19.11
CA LYS A 212 -15.86 -10.07 -20.03
C LYS A 212 -14.88 -10.52 -21.11
N GLU A 213 -13.96 -11.42 -20.77
CA GLU A 213 -12.98 -12.00 -21.70
C GLU A 213 -13.64 -12.95 -22.69
N ALA A 214 -14.60 -13.77 -22.25
CA ALA A 214 -15.35 -14.71 -23.08
C ALA A 214 -16.01 -14.04 -24.31
N GLU A 215 -16.17 -14.78 -25.41
CA GLU A 215 -16.84 -14.26 -26.62
C GLU A 215 -18.33 -13.97 -26.41
N ALA A 216 -18.98 -14.77 -25.57
CA ALA A 216 -20.40 -14.69 -25.29
C ALA A 216 -20.72 -15.19 -23.87
N TYR A 217 -21.77 -14.63 -23.28
CA TYR A 217 -22.32 -15.11 -22.01
C TYR A 217 -23.85 -15.07 -22.00
N SER A 218 -24.45 -15.82 -21.08
CA SER A 218 -25.87 -15.74 -20.78
C SER A 218 -26.08 -15.55 -19.28
N VAL A 219 -27.18 -14.91 -18.93
CA VAL A 219 -27.54 -14.66 -17.53
C VAL A 219 -28.58 -15.68 -17.12
N LEU A 220 -28.32 -16.39 -16.03
CA LEU A 220 -29.27 -17.29 -15.38
C LEU A 220 -29.87 -16.55 -14.20
N ALA A 221 -31.18 -16.61 -14.02
CA ALA A 221 -31.80 -16.07 -12.84
C ALA A 221 -32.93 -16.97 -12.33
N ASP A 222 -32.94 -17.20 -11.03
CA ASP A 222 -33.91 -18.08 -10.37
C ASP A 222 -34.46 -17.42 -9.10
N GLU A 223 -35.77 -17.53 -8.92
CA GLU A 223 -36.50 -16.93 -7.80
C GLU A 223 -36.33 -17.78 -6.55
N THR A 224 -35.93 -17.15 -5.44
CA THR A 224 -35.72 -17.83 -4.16
C THR A 224 -36.25 -16.98 -3.01
N ALA A 225 -36.63 -17.60 -1.90
CA ALA A 225 -36.95 -16.89 -0.67
C ALA A 225 -35.79 -17.00 0.32
N ASP A 226 -35.47 -15.91 1.01
CA ASP A 226 -34.50 -15.96 2.11
C ASP A 226 -35.11 -16.60 3.38
N ILE A 227 -34.28 -16.82 4.40
CA ILE A 227 -34.69 -17.42 5.67
C ILE A 227 -35.76 -16.61 6.43
N SER A 228 -35.95 -15.34 6.08
CA SER A 228 -36.95 -14.44 6.66
C SER A 228 -38.25 -14.38 5.84
N GLY A 229 -38.30 -15.08 4.70
CA GLY A 229 -39.42 -15.09 3.77
C GLY A 229 -39.41 -13.93 2.77
N THR A 230 -38.31 -13.19 2.66
CA THR A 230 -38.15 -12.11 1.68
C THR A 230 -37.76 -12.71 0.33
N GLU A 231 -38.46 -12.33 -0.73
CA GLU A 231 -38.20 -12.80 -2.08
C GLU A 231 -36.92 -12.15 -2.66
N GLN A 232 -36.05 -12.98 -3.21
CA GLN A 232 -34.79 -12.61 -3.81
C GLN A 232 -34.59 -13.34 -5.13
N LEU A 233 -33.76 -12.77 -5.97
CA LEU A 233 -33.38 -13.36 -7.25
C LEU A 233 -31.93 -13.82 -7.16
N SER A 234 -31.69 -15.11 -7.31
CA SER A 234 -30.35 -15.64 -7.51
C SER A 234 -29.90 -15.35 -8.93
N ILE A 235 -28.68 -14.84 -9.11
CA ILE A 235 -28.10 -14.55 -10.41
C ILE A 235 -26.89 -15.46 -10.64
N GLY A 236 -26.89 -16.11 -11.79
CA GLY A 236 -25.76 -16.87 -12.32
C GLY A 236 -25.32 -16.33 -13.68
N LEU A 237 -24.05 -16.56 -14.02
CA LEU A 237 -23.48 -16.26 -15.33
C LEU A 237 -23.01 -17.56 -15.96
N ARG A 238 -23.41 -17.78 -17.21
CA ARG A 238 -22.98 -18.93 -18.01
C ARG A 238 -22.14 -18.44 -19.18
N TYR A 239 -20.92 -18.93 -19.28
CA TYR A 239 -19.95 -18.52 -20.31
C TYR A 239 -19.02 -19.69 -20.67
N PHE A 240 -18.32 -19.58 -21.79
CA PHE A 240 -17.27 -20.54 -22.16
C PHE A 240 -15.94 -20.04 -21.58
N ASP A 241 -15.31 -20.86 -20.73
CA ASP A 241 -13.97 -20.57 -20.19
C ASP A 241 -12.92 -21.18 -21.14
N GLU A 242 -12.15 -20.32 -21.80
CA GLU A 242 -11.12 -20.75 -22.75
C GLU A 242 -9.97 -21.52 -22.08
N GLU A 243 -9.63 -21.19 -20.83
CA GLU A 243 -8.55 -21.86 -20.10
C GLU A 243 -8.96 -23.28 -19.69
N ALA A 244 -10.19 -23.45 -19.20
CA ALA A 244 -10.74 -24.74 -18.84
C ALA A 244 -11.26 -25.54 -20.05
N ASN A 245 -11.47 -24.87 -21.19
CA ASN A 245 -12.04 -25.41 -22.42
C ASN A 245 -13.42 -26.07 -22.19
N GLU A 246 -14.25 -25.45 -21.34
CA GLU A 246 -15.58 -25.94 -21.00
C GLU A 246 -16.55 -24.79 -20.68
N VAL A 247 -17.85 -25.09 -20.74
CA VAL A 247 -18.89 -24.13 -20.36
C VAL A 247 -19.01 -24.11 -18.83
N GLN A 248 -18.87 -22.94 -18.23
CA GLN A 248 -19.03 -22.71 -16.80
C GLN A 248 -20.39 -22.08 -16.50
N GLU A 249 -20.99 -22.49 -15.39
CA GLU A 249 -22.19 -21.86 -14.80
C GLU A 249 -21.84 -21.43 -13.37
N MET A 250 -21.70 -20.12 -13.17
CA MET A 250 -21.17 -19.56 -11.93
C MET A 250 -22.20 -18.66 -11.26
N PHE A 251 -22.50 -18.95 -9.99
CA PHE A 251 -23.32 -18.06 -9.16
C PHE A 251 -22.54 -16.78 -8.82
N VAL A 252 -23.21 -15.63 -8.92
CA VAL A 252 -22.58 -14.31 -8.70
C VAL A 252 -23.27 -13.46 -7.64
N GLY A 253 -24.44 -13.86 -7.15
CA GLY A 253 -25.07 -13.21 -6.00
C GLY A 253 -26.59 -13.26 -5.99
N PHE A 254 -27.15 -12.71 -4.92
CA PHE A 254 -28.57 -12.48 -4.77
C PHE A 254 -28.91 -11.00 -4.99
N VAL A 255 -30.09 -10.75 -5.53
CA VAL A 255 -30.67 -9.42 -5.70
C VAL A 255 -32.02 -9.39 -4.99
N GLU A 256 -32.20 -8.46 -4.07
CA GLU A 256 -33.48 -8.26 -3.40
C GLU A 256 -34.53 -7.77 -4.41
N LEU A 257 -35.69 -8.43 -4.45
CA LEU A 257 -36.78 -8.05 -5.35
C LEU A 257 -37.62 -6.95 -4.71
N LYS A 258 -37.79 -5.83 -5.41
CA LYS A 258 -38.68 -4.73 -5.01
C LYS A 258 -40.15 -4.98 -5.37
N GLY A 259 -40.40 -6.03 -6.16
CA GLY A 259 -41.69 -6.47 -6.63
C GLY A 259 -41.57 -7.68 -7.54
N LEU A 260 -42.62 -8.49 -7.59
CA LEU A 260 -42.67 -9.75 -8.36
C LEU A 260 -43.14 -9.59 -9.80
N ASP A 261 -43.43 -8.38 -10.26
CA ASP A 261 -43.83 -8.16 -11.64
C ASP A 261 -42.63 -8.19 -12.59
N ALA A 262 -42.89 -8.53 -13.85
CA ALA A 262 -41.84 -8.69 -14.85
C ALA A 262 -40.97 -7.44 -15.06
N LYS A 263 -41.49 -6.22 -14.85
CA LYS A 263 -40.69 -4.99 -15.01
C LYS A 263 -39.73 -4.81 -13.83
N SER A 264 -40.21 -5.05 -12.61
CA SER A 264 -39.39 -4.96 -11.40
C SER A 264 -38.23 -5.96 -11.44
N ILE A 265 -38.51 -7.22 -11.82
CA ILE A 265 -37.48 -8.25 -11.96
C ILE A 265 -36.47 -7.89 -13.06
N ALA A 266 -36.95 -7.48 -14.24
CA ALA A 266 -36.06 -7.07 -15.33
C ALA A 266 -35.18 -5.87 -14.95
N TYR A 267 -35.72 -4.91 -14.20
CA TYR A 267 -34.96 -3.78 -13.68
C TYR A 267 -33.88 -4.23 -12.68
N CYS A 268 -34.21 -5.12 -11.74
CA CYS A 268 -33.25 -5.66 -10.77
C CYS A 268 -32.07 -6.38 -11.46
N ILE A 269 -32.35 -7.18 -12.49
CA ILE A 269 -31.31 -7.85 -13.28
C ILE A 269 -30.42 -6.83 -14.01
N ASP A 270 -31.03 -5.83 -14.63
CA ASP A 270 -30.31 -4.79 -15.36
C ASP A 270 -29.45 -3.91 -14.44
N GLU A 271 -29.97 -3.56 -13.26
CA GLU A 271 -29.25 -2.82 -12.22
C GLU A 271 -28.04 -3.62 -11.71
N PHE A 272 -28.21 -4.93 -11.51
CA PHE A 272 -27.11 -5.84 -11.14
C PHE A 272 -26.04 -5.89 -12.24
N LEU A 273 -26.43 -6.13 -13.50
CA LEU A 273 -25.50 -6.22 -14.62
C LEU A 273 -24.75 -4.90 -14.84
N THR A 274 -25.45 -3.77 -14.74
CA THR A 274 -24.83 -2.43 -14.84
C THR A 274 -23.82 -2.20 -13.70
N LYS A 275 -24.13 -2.62 -12.48
CA LYS A 275 -23.24 -2.49 -11.32
C LYS A 275 -21.95 -3.30 -11.49
N GLU A 276 -22.03 -4.49 -12.09
CA GLU A 276 -20.87 -5.34 -12.37
C GLU A 276 -20.19 -4.97 -13.72
N ASP A 277 -20.62 -3.88 -14.36
CA ASP A 277 -20.09 -3.39 -15.64
C ASP A 277 -20.19 -4.46 -16.74
N LEU A 278 -21.30 -5.20 -16.75
CA LEU A 278 -21.68 -6.20 -17.75
C LEU A 278 -22.81 -5.64 -18.60
N ASN A 279 -22.47 -5.03 -19.73
CA ASN A 279 -23.47 -4.48 -20.62
C ASN A 279 -24.18 -5.59 -21.43
N PRO A 280 -25.51 -5.80 -21.25
CA PRO A 280 -26.24 -6.84 -21.99
C PRO A 280 -26.22 -6.63 -23.52
N ALA A 281 -25.93 -5.42 -23.97
CA ALA A 281 -25.83 -5.05 -25.39
C ALA A 281 -24.60 -5.64 -26.11
N ASP A 282 -23.55 -6.03 -25.38
CA ASP A 282 -22.26 -6.36 -26.00
C ASP A 282 -22.17 -7.85 -26.37
N LYS A 283 -22.12 -8.71 -25.34
CA LYS A 283 -21.82 -10.15 -25.47
C LYS A 283 -22.88 -11.06 -24.84
N CYS A 284 -23.99 -10.50 -24.36
CA CYS A 284 -25.06 -11.29 -23.77
C CYS A 284 -25.92 -11.94 -24.87
N VAL A 285 -25.91 -13.26 -24.95
CA VAL A 285 -26.64 -14.02 -25.98
C VAL A 285 -28.01 -14.50 -25.50
N GLY A 286 -28.30 -14.41 -24.20
CA GLY A 286 -29.58 -14.83 -23.68
C GLY A 286 -29.75 -14.74 -22.18
N PHE A 287 -30.99 -14.95 -21.76
CA PHE A 287 -31.40 -15.03 -20.38
C PHE A 287 -32.14 -16.36 -20.15
N GLY A 288 -31.70 -17.13 -19.16
CA GLY A 288 -32.30 -18.37 -18.70
C GLY A 288 -33.05 -18.13 -17.37
N PHE A 289 -34.31 -18.50 -17.35
CA PHE A 289 -35.18 -18.39 -16.17
C PHE A 289 -35.89 -19.72 -15.92
N ASP A 290 -36.36 -19.92 -14.70
CA ASP A 290 -37.32 -20.99 -14.43
C ASP A 290 -38.65 -20.72 -15.18
N GLY A 291 -39.45 -21.77 -15.34
CA GLY A 291 -40.67 -21.74 -16.16
C GLY A 291 -41.82 -20.89 -15.57
N CYS A 292 -41.56 -20.01 -14.61
CA CYS A 292 -42.58 -19.15 -14.02
C CYS A 292 -43.17 -18.21 -15.09
N SER A 293 -44.51 -18.08 -15.09
CA SER A 293 -45.24 -17.33 -16.11
C SER A 293 -44.78 -15.87 -16.23
N THR A 294 -44.36 -15.23 -15.13
CA THR A 294 -43.85 -13.86 -15.15
C THR A 294 -42.49 -13.74 -15.86
N MET A 295 -41.68 -14.81 -15.80
CA MET A 295 -40.31 -14.83 -16.33
C MET A 295 -40.26 -15.16 -17.82
N SER A 296 -41.08 -16.12 -18.25
CA SER A 296 -40.94 -16.80 -19.55
C SER A 296 -42.06 -16.51 -20.57
N VAL A 297 -43.01 -15.60 -20.26
CA VAL A 297 -44.09 -15.24 -21.20
C VAL A 297 -43.56 -14.46 -22.40
N LYS A 298 -44.01 -14.87 -23.61
CA LYS A 298 -43.60 -14.31 -24.91
C LYS A 298 -43.79 -12.80 -25.02
N ASP A 299 -44.89 -12.28 -24.47
CA ASP A 299 -45.25 -10.86 -24.53
C ASP A 299 -45.31 -10.26 -23.12
N GLY A 300 -44.39 -9.36 -22.80
CA GLY A 300 -44.38 -8.63 -21.52
C GLY A 300 -43.72 -9.34 -20.34
N GLY A 301 -43.22 -10.58 -20.51
CA GLY A 301 -42.39 -11.27 -19.52
C GLY A 301 -40.98 -10.69 -19.42
N VAL A 302 -40.26 -11.05 -18.34
CA VAL A 302 -38.89 -10.57 -18.06
C VAL A 302 -37.96 -10.80 -19.26
N GLN A 303 -38.04 -11.99 -19.86
CA GLN A 303 -37.25 -12.34 -21.03
C GLN A 303 -37.52 -11.43 -22.24
N ALA A 304 -38.79 -11.07 -22.49
CA ALA A 304 -39.15 -10.20 -23.60
C ALA A 304 -38.66 -8.76 -23.38
N ILE A 305 -38.68 -8.28 -22.13
CA ILE A 305 -38.18 -6.94 -21.76
C ILE A 305 -36.66 -6.88 -21.95
N LEU A 306 -35.91 -7.86 -21.42
CA LEU A 306 -34.46 -7.86 -21.49
C LEU A 306 -33.93 -8.16 -22.90
N ARG A 307 -34.60 -9.02 -23.68
CA ARG A 307 -34.22 -9.27 -25.08
C ARG A 307 -34.23 -8.00 -25.91
N LYS A 308 -35.18 -7.08 -25.71
CA LYS A 308 -35.21 -5.79 -26.44
C LYS A 308 -33.91 -5.00 -26.27
N LYS A 309 -33.24 -5.10 -25.13
CA LYS A 309 -31.95 -4.44 -24.87
C LYS A 309 -30.79 -5.09 -25.63
N ILE A 310 -30.78 -6.42 -25.75
CA ILE A 310 -29.82 -7.13 -26.61
C ILE A 310 -30.01 -6.69 -28.08
N TYR A 311 -31.24 -6.76 -28.59
CA TYR A 311 -31.55 -6.48 -30.00
C TYR A 311 -31.32 -5.03 -30.42
N GLN A 312 -31.60 -4.04 -29.56
CA GLN A 312 -31.36 -2.63 -29.88
C GLN A 312 -29.87 -2.34 -30.14
N SER A 313 -28.97 -3.04 -29.45
CA SER A 313 -27.51 -2.90 -29.64
C SER A 313 -27.00 -3.57 -30.91
N THR A 314 -27.40 -4.81 -31.18
CA THR A 314 -26.93 -5.56 -32.37
C THR A 314 -27.33 -4.86 -33.67
N VAL A 315 -28.48 -4.17 -33.68
CA VAL A 315 -28.91 -3.36 -34.83
C VAL A 315 -28.12 -2.05 -34.93
N LEU A 316 -27.74 -1.44 -33.81
CA LEU A 316 -26.91 -0.22 -33.79
C LEU A 316 -25.45 -0.48 -34.22
N SER A 317 -24.86 -1.62 -33.85
CA SER A 317 -23.50 -1.99 -34.27
C SER A 317 -23.39 -2.40 -35.74
N LEU A 318 -24.49 -2.86 -36.36
CA LEU A 318 -24.56 -3.13 -37.80
C LEU A 318 -24.84 -1.87 -38.65
N LEU A 319 -25.27 -0.77 -38.02
CA LEU A 319 -25.67 0.48 -38.70
C LEU A 319 -24.67 1.64 -38.55
N VAL A 320 -23.61 1.48 -37.77
CA VAL A 320 -22.51 2.46 -37.68
C VAL A 320 -21.28 1.84 -38.34
N PRO A 321 -20.88 2.31 -39.54
CA PRO A 321 -19.75 1.76 -40.29
C PRO A 321 -18.38 2.05 -39.68
#